data_AF-A0A8J4DXA0-F1
#
_entry.id   AF-A0A8J4DXA0-F1
#
_cell.length_a   1.000
_cell.length_b   1.000
_cell.length_c   1.000
_cell.angle_alpha   90.00
_cell.angle_beta   90.00
_cell.angle_gamma   90.00
#
_symmetry.space_group_name_H-M   'P 1'
#
loop_
_entity.id
_entity.type
_entity.pdbx_description
1 polymer ?
#
loop_
_entity_poly.entity_id
_entity_poly.type
_entity_poly.pdbx_seq_one_letter_code
_entity_poly.pdbx_strand_id
1 'polypeptide(L)'
;MTLLYVLLGALVVGAVAFGVAVLVTGSDPGLAADVPEGSSVPLPGHRPLAEQDFQALRFDTGLRGYRMSQVDSALRRAAYDVGYKTELVAVLEAEVAALREGRQDDADELQKARLAALGEADKRVAEAAEEPAEDETPEPVDLTKKEDSTVGERS
;
A
#
# COMPACT_ATOMS: atom_id res chain seq x y z
N MET A 1 -48.20 -0.09 29.47
CA MET A 1 -48.12 0.81 28.30
C MET A 1 -47.06 1.89 28.50
N THR A 2 -47.16 2.75 29.52
CA THR A 2 -46.17 3.83 29.80
C THR A 2 -44.73 3.33 29.99
N LEU A 3 -44.54 2.22 30.72
CA LEU A 3 -43.22 1.65 31.00
C LEU A 3 -42.48 1.18 29.74
N LEU A 4 -43.22 0.68 28.74
CA LEU A 4 -42.67 0.24 27.45
C LEU A 4 -42.17 1.44 26.62
N TYR A 5 -42.93 2.54 26.60
CA TYR A 5 -42.51 3.78 25.92
C TYR A 5 -41.27 4.42 26.57
N VAL A 6 -41.17 4.41 27.91
CA VAL A 6 -39.98 4.91 28.61
C VAL A 6 -38.76 4.06 28.29
N LEU A 7 -38.90 2.73 28.25
CA LEU A 7 -37.82 1.82 27.91
C LEU A 7 -37.34 2.02 26.47
N LEU A 8 -38.27 2.16 25.53
CA LEU A 8 -37.95 2.41 24.13
C LEU A 8 -37.26 3.77 23.94
N GLY A 9 -37.75 4.81 24.61
CA GLY A 9 -37.12 6.14 24.61
C GLY A 9 -35.70 6.10 25.15
N ALA A 10 -35.48 5.44 26.29
CA ALA A 10 -34.15 5.28 26.87
C ALA A 10 -33.19 4.53 25.94
N LEU A 11 -33.66 3.50 25.23
CA LEU A 11 -32.86 2.73 24.27
C LEU A 11 -32.47 3.57 23.06
N VAL A 12 -33.39 4.36 22.51
CA VAL A 12 -33.09 5.26 21.37
C VAL A 12 -32.11 6.35 21.79
N VAL A 13 -32.33 6.99 22.94
CA VAL A 13 -31.41 8.00 23.47
C VAL A 13 -30.03 7.39 23.75
N GLY A 14 -29.99 6.19 24.31
CA GLY A 14 -28.74 5.44 24.52
C GLY A 14 -28.02 5.11 23.22
N ALA A 15 -28.75 4.65 22.19
CA ALA A 15 -28.17 4.34 20.88
C ALA A 15 -27.65 5.59 20.16
N VAL A 16 -28.36 6.71 20.24
CA VAL A 16 -27.91 7.99 19.67
C VAL A 16 -26.70 8.52 20.44
N ALA A 17 -26.75 8.51 21.78
CA ALA A 17 -25.64 8.94 22.62
C ALA A 17 -24.41 8.05 22.41
N PHE A 18 -24.59 6.73 22.27
CA PHE A 18 -23.53 5.79 21.96
C PHE A 18 -22.99 6.00 20.54
N GLY A 19 -23.85 6.21 19.54
CA GLY A 19 -23.43 6.53 18.18
C GLY A 19 -22.64 7.83 18.09
N VAL A 20 -23.07 8.87 18.81
CA VAL A 20 -22.33 10.14 18.93
C VAL A 20 -21.03 9.94 19.70
N ALA A 21 -21.04 9.18 20.80
CA ALA A 21 -19.84 8.86 21.56
C ALA A 21 -18.84 8.06 20.70
N VAL A 22 -19.28 7.09 19.91
CA VAL A 22 -18.42 6.35 18.98
C VAL A 22 -17.97 7.20 17.80
N LEU A 23 -18.75 8.19 17.35
CA LEU A 23 -18.30 9.11 16.30
C LEU A 23 -17.24 10.09 16.83
N VAL A 24 -17.41 10.55 18.08
CA VAL A 24 -16.48 11.47 18.76
C VAL A 24 -15.23 10.74 19.26
N THR A 25 -15.37 9.58 19.89
CA THR A 25 -14.26 8.73 20.41
C THR A 25 -13.69 7.78 19.34
N GLY A 26 -14.43 7.44 18.28
CA GLY A 26 -13.82 6.85 17.09
C GLY A 26 -12.89 7.84 16.37
N SER A 27 -13.03 9.12 16.70
CA SER A 27 -12.08 10.19 16.37
C SER A 27 -11.14 10.51 17.54
N ASP A 28 -11.04 9.68 18.61
CA ASP A 28 -10.16 10.00 19.73
C ASP A 28 -8.68 9.89 19.30
N PRO A 29 -7.95 11.01 19.34
CA PRO A 29 -6.57 11.14 18.93
C PRO A 29 -5.67 10.57 20.02
N GLY A 30 -5.30 9.31 19.86
CA GLY A 30 -4.44 8.57 20.79
C GLY A 30 -2.93 8.84 20.64
N LEU A 31 -2.51 9.89 19.92
CA LEU A 31 -1.17 10.45 20.00
C LEU A 31 -1.29 11.97 20.08
N ALA A 32 -0.31 12.57 20.77
CA ALA A 32 -0.21 13.98 21.15
C ALA A 32 -0.69 14.98 20.10
N ALA A 33 -0.96 16.21 20.54
CA ALA A 33 -1.14 17.37 19.66
C ALA A 33 0.02 17.45 18.66
N ASP A 34 -0.12 16.78 17.52
CA ASP A 34 0.83 16.84 16.45
C ASP A 34 0.52 18.14 15.72
N VAL A 35 1.59 18.84 15.39
CA VAL A 35 1.62 19.96 14.46
C VAL A 35 0.73 19.59 13.26
N PRO A 36 0.08 20.52 12.55
CA PRO A 36 -0.58 20.16 11.30
C PRO A 36 0.47 19.59 10.31
N GLU A 37 0.72 18.28 10.40
CA GLU A 37 1.57 17.44 9.56
C GLU A 37 0.80 17.21 8.25
N GLY A 38 0.44 18.31 7.60
CA GLY A 38 -0.45 18.35 6.44
C GLY A 38 0.16 19.07 5.25
N SER A 39 1.47 19.34 5.26
CA SER A 39 2.13 19.71 4.01
C SER A 39 2.40 18.43 3.22
N SER A 40 1.48 18.09 2.32
CA SER A 40 1.82 17.15 1.25
C SER A 40 3.11 17.62 0.58
N VAL A 41 4.11 16.74 0.53
CA VAL A 41 5.38 17.02 -0.15
C VAL A 41 5.27 16.39 -1.53
N PRO A 42 5.02 17.17 -2.59
CA PRO A 42 4.87 16.60 -3.92
C PRO A 42 6.22 16.13 -4.44
N LEU A 43 6.17 15.19 -5.39
CA LEU A 43 7.34 14.79 -6.15
C LEU A 43 7.90 15.99 -6.96
N PRO A 44 9.22 16.10 -7.10
CA PRO A 44 9.83 17.17 -7.87
C PRO A 44 9.50 17.03 -9.37
N GLY A 45 8.82 18.02 -9.94
CA GLY A 45 8.42 18.02 -11.36
C GLY A 45 9.42 18.60 -12.35
N HIS A 46 10.57 19.10 -11.87
CA HIS A 46 11.56 19.84 -12.68
C HIS A 46 12.87 19.06 -12.91
N ARG A 47 13.01 17.86 -12.33
CA ARG A 47 14.18 17.00 -12.46
C ARG A 47 13.76 15.53 -12.55
N PRO A 48 14.62 14.64 -13.09
CA PRO A 48 14.41 13.20 -12.97
C PRO A 48 14.25 12.79 -11.50
N LEU A 49 13.37 11.81 -11.28
CA LEU A 49 13.06 11.30 -9.94
C LEU A 49 14.20 10.40 -9.44
N ALA A 50 14.59 10.61 -8.19
CA ALA A 50 15.51 9.73 -7.48
C ALA A 50 14.74 8.83 -6.49
N GLU A 51 15.34 7.71 -6.10
CA GLU A 51 14.76 6.78 -5.12
C GLU A 51 14.35 7.50 -3.80
N GLN A 52 15.21 8.41 -3.33
CA GLN A 52 14.97 9.22 -2.13
C GLN A 52 13.73 10.12 -2.23
N ASP A 53 13.33 10.54 -3.43
CA ASP A 53 12.18 11.43 -3.62
C ASP A 53 10.87 10.70 -3.27
N PHE A 54 10.83 9.37 -3.45
CA PHE A 54 9.69 8.55 -3.04
C PHE A 54 9.63 8.34 -1.52
N GLN A 55 10.78 8.34 -0.84
CA GLN A 55 10.83 8.23 0.63
C GLN A 55 10.35 9.52 1.33
N ALA A 56 10.55 10.67 0.68
CA ALA A 56 10.13 11.96 1.19
C ALA A 56 8.65 12.30 0.88
N LEU A 57 7.99 11.51 0.04
CA LEU A 57 6.63 11.75 -0.43
C LEU A 57 5.61 11.62 0.70
N ARG A 58 4.72 12.62 0.82
CA ARG A 58 3.63 12.65 1.80
C ARG A 58 2.32 12.97 1.11
N PHE A 59 1.33 12.11 1.29
CA PHE A 59 -0.02 12.26 0.73
C PHE A 59 -0.99 12.78 1.78
N ASP A 60 -1.97 13.56 1.33
CA ASP A 60 -3.12 13.96 2.13
C ASP A 60 -4.21 12.86 2.10
N THR A 61 -4.92 12.65 3.21
CA THR A 61 -5.92 11.59 3.37
C THR A 61 -7.33 12.10 3.10
N GLY A 62 -8.00 11.56 2.07
CA GLY A 62 -9.39 11.92 1.72
C GLY A 62 -10.45 10.91 2.17
N LEU A 63 -11.72 11.36 2.25
CA LEU A 63 -12.90 10.57 2.67
C LEU A 63 -13.19 9.30 1.83
N ARG A 64 -12.60 9.19 0.63
CA ARG A 64 -12.42 7.95 -0.13
C ARG A 64 -10.96 7.87 -0.54
N GLY A 65 -10.18 7.05 0.15
CA GLY A 65 -8.75 6.86 -0.11
C GLY A 65 -8.45 5.46 -0.66
N TYR A 66 -7.39 5.35 -1.46
CA TYR A 66 -6.73 4.06 -1.68
C TYR A 66 -6.23 3.53 -0.33
N ARG A 67 -6.12 2.20 -0.18
CA ARG A 67 -5.50 1.61 1.02
C ARG A 67 -4.04 2.05 1.07
N MET A 68 -3.67 2.77 2.14
CA MET A 68 -2.31 3.31 2.28
C MET A 68 -1.24 2.21 2.19
N SER A 69 -1.50 1.01 2.74
CA SER A 69 -0.59 -0.13 2.64
C SER A 69 -0.32 -0.61 1.21
N GLN A 70 -1.33 -0.59 0.34
CA GLN A 70 -1.20 -0.95 -1.08
C GLN A 70 -0.43 0.13 -1.83
N VAL A 71 -0.70 1.40 -1.54
CA VAL A 71 0.02 2.55 -2.11
C VAL A 71 1.49 2.53 -1.68
N ASP A 72 1.79 2.33 -0.41
CA ASP A 72 3.15 2.27 0.11
C ASP A 72 3.95 1.12 -0.51
N SER A 73 3.30 -0.04 -0.71
CA SER A 73 3.92 -1.19 -1.37
C SER A 73 4.23 -0.89 -2.84
N ALA A 74 3.29 -0.27 -3.56
CA ALA A 74 3.48 0.14 -4.95
C ALA A 74 4.58 1.22 -5.08
N LEU A 75 4.63 2.19 -4.16
CA LEU A 75 5.64 3.25 -4.16
C LEU A 75 7.03 2.71 -3.84
N ARG A 76 7.14 1.80 -2.88
CA ARG A 76 8.41 1.13 -2.59
C ARG A 76 8.92 0.37 -3.81
N ARG A 77 8.02 -0.31 -4.52
CA ARG A 77 8.36 -0.98 -5.77
C ARG A 77 8.80 0.02 -6.85
N ALA A 78 8.06 1.11 -7.03
CA ALA A 78 8.40 2.15 -7.99
C ALA A 78 9.75 2.83 -7.66
N ALA A 79 10.03 3.09 -6.40
CA ALA A 79 11.30 3.66 -5.94
C ALA A 79 12.49 2.76 -6.33
N TYR A 80 12.36 1.45 -6.10
CA TYR A 80 13.35 0.46 -6.50
C TYR A 80 13.54 0.42 -8.03
N ASP A 81 12.45 0.40 -8.79
CA ASP A 81 12.51 0.36 -10.25
C ASP A 81 13.15 1.63 -10.84
N VAL A 82 12.93 2.79 -10.20
CA VAL A 82 13.58 4.06 -10.58
C VAL A 82 15.07 4.04 -10.24
N GLY A 83 15.45 3.56 -9.06
CA GLY A 83 16.86 3.38 -8.69
C GLY A 83 17.60 2.49 -9.67
N TYR A 84 17.04 1.31 -9.96
CA TYR A 84 17.59 0.36 -10.93
C TYR A 84 17.77 0.97 -12.32
N LYS A 85 16.75 1.69 -12.82
CA LYS A 85 16.82 2.34 -14.15
C LYS A 85 17.84 3.47 -14.18
N THR A 86 17.97 4.24 -13.10
CA THR A 86 18.97 5.33 -13.01
C THR A 86 20.38 4.77 -13.10
N GLU A 87 20.69 3.68 -12.40
CA GLU A 87 21.99 3.00 -12.51
C GLU A 87 22.24 2.44 -13.92
N LEU A 88 21.21 1.85 -14.53
CA LEU A 88 21.31 1.34 -15.89
C LEU A 88 21.62 2.45 -16.92
N VAL A 89 21.00 3.62 -16.74
CA VAL A 89 21.28 4.81 -17.55
C VAL A 89 22.71 5.30 -17.32
N ALA A 90 23.20 5.33 -16.08
CA ALA A 90 24.58 5.71 -15.79
C ALA A 90 25.61 4.79 -16.47
N VAL A 91 25.37 3.48 -16.46
CA VAL A 91 26.20 2.50 -17.18
C VAL A 91 26.15 2.73 -18.69
N LEU A 92 24.96 2.98 -19.25
CA LEU A 92 24.80 3.27 -20.68
C LEU A 92 25.50 4.58 -21.09
N GLU A 93 25.43 5.61 -20.24
CA GLU A 93 26.14 6.87 -20.48
C GLU A 93 27.65 6.68 -20.46
N ALA A 94 28.17 5.84 -19.54
CA ALA A 94 29.57 5.45 -19.52
C ALA A 94 30.00 4.64 -20.76
N GLU A 95 29.13 3.73 -21.23
CA GLU A 95 29.33 2.96 -22.47
C GLU A 95 29.45 3.92 -23.68
N VAL A 96 28.51 4.87 -23.80
CA VAL A 96 28.53 5.89 -24.87
C VAL A 96 29.76 6.79 -24.77
N ALA A 97 30.20 7.15 -23.57
CA ALA A 97 31.43 7.92 -23.37
C ALA A 97 32.67 7.15 -23.83
N ALA A 98 32.80 5.87 -23.44
CA ALA A 98 33.89 5.00 -23.87
C ALA A 98 33.95 4.84 -25.40
N LEU A 99 32.80 4.64 -26.05
CA LEU A 99 32.71 4.56 -27.52
C LEU A 99 33.16 5.86 -28.19
N ARG A 100 32.80 7.02 -27.64
CA ARG A 100 33.22 8.33 -28.17
C ARG A 100 34.73 8.56 -28.02
N GLU A 101 35.33 8.00 -26.98
CA GLU A 101 36.78 8.04 -26.74
C GLU A 101 37.55 6.99 -27.54
N GLY A 102 36.86 6.09 -28.25
CA GLY A 102 37.46 4.99 -29.01
C GLY A 102 37.89 3.79 -28.16
N ARG A 103 37.50 3.73 -26.89
CA ARG A 103 37.78 2.61 -25.97
C ARG A 103 36.77 1.49 -26.16
N GLN A 104 36.91 0.73 -27.24
CA GLN A 104 35.95 -0.32 -27.60
C GLN A 104 35.88 -1.44 -26.55
N ASP A 105 37.03 -1.89 -26.03
CA ASP A 105 37.08 -2.95 -25.02
C ASP A 105 36.27 -2.58 -23.75
N ASP A 106 36.43 -1.36 -23.25
CA ASP A 106 35.70 -0.87 -22.07
C ASP A 106 34.19 -0.73 -22.34
N ALA A 107 33.81 -0.31 -23.55
CA ALA A 107 32.41 -0.22 -23.94
C ALA A 107 31.75 -1.61 -24.01
N ASP A 108 32.45 -2.62 -24.54
CA ASP A 108 31.96 -3.99 -24.62
C ASP A 108 31.78 -4.60 -23.22
N GLU A 109 32.68 -4.31 -22.29
CA GLU A 109 32.55 -4.73 -20.89
C GLU A 109 31.31 -4.12 -20.22
N LEU A 110 31.09 -2.81 -20.40
CA LEU A 110 29.92 -2.10 -19.86
C LEU A 110 28.61 -2.61 -20.49
N GLN A 111 28.60 -2.87 -21.80
CA GLN A 111 27.47 -3.44 -22.51
C GLN A 111 27.12 -4.82 -21.94
N LYS A 112 28.12 -5.68 -21.72
CA LYS A 112 27.93 -7.01 -21.15
C LYS A 112 27.36 -6.95 -19.73
N ALA A 113 27.88 -6.05 -18.89
CA ALA A 113 27.37 -5.84 -17.54
C ALA A 113 25.89 -5.40 -17.56
N ARG A 114 25.54 -4.45 -18.45
CA ARG A 114 24.17 -3.96 -18.65
C ARG A 114 23.21 -5.07 -19.09
N LEU A 115 23.60 -5.88 -20.07
CA LEU A 115 22.78 -7.00 -20.56
C LEU A 115 22.59 -8.08 -19.49
N ALA A 116 23.61 -8.36 -18.68
CA ALA A 116 23.51 -9.28 -17.57
C ALA A 116 22.52 -8.77 -16.50
N ALA A 117 22.58 -7.49 -16.15
CA ALA A 117 21.65 -6.88 -15.21
C ALA A 117 20.19 -6.94 -15.70
N LEU A 118 19.96 -6.65 -16.98
CA LEU A 118 18.64 -6.75 -17.62
C LEU A 118 18.11 -8.19 -17.61
N GLY A 119 18.93 -9.17 -17.98
CA GLY A 119 18.53 -10.57 -17.96
C GLY A 119 18.18 -11.06 -16.55
N GLU A 120 18.87 -10.56 -15.52
CA GLU A 120 18.53 -10.87 -14.13
C GLU A 120 17.22 -10.21 -13.69
N ALA A 121 16.93 -8.99 -14.14
CA ALA A 121 15.66 -8.33 -13.88
C ALA A 121 14.48 -9.09 -14.56
N ASP A 122 14.64 -9.51 -15.81
CA ASP A 122 13.63 -10.26 -16.54
C ASP A 122 13.31 -11.61 -15.89
N LYS A 123 14.34 -12.33 -15.39
CA LYS A 123 14.16 -13.55 -14.61
C LYS A 123 13.33 -13.31 -13.35
N ARG A 124 13.65 -12.27 -12.57
CA ARG A 124 12.88 -11.94 -11.37
C ARG A 124 11.41 -11.63 -11.69
N VAL A 125 11.14 -11.00 -12.84
CA VAL A 125 9.76 -10.75 -13.28
C VAL A 125 9.05 -12.06 -13.65
N ALA A 126 9.74 -12.98 -14.33
CA ALA A 126 9.20 -14.29 -14.67
C ALA A 126 8.92 -15.13 -13.40
N GLU A 127 9.85 -15.17 -12.46
CA GLU A 127 9.71 -15.89 -11.18
C GLU A 127 8.54 -15.34 -10.35
N ALA A 128 8.39 -14.00 -10.28
CA ALA A 128 7.27 -13.37 -9.57
C ALA A 128 5.90 -13.59 -10.26
N ALA A 129 5.88 -13.94 -11.56
CA ALA A 129 4.64 -14.27 -12.27
C ALA A 129 4.24 -15.75 -12.11
N GLU A 130 5.19 -16.62 -11.72
CA GLU A 130 4.95 -18.03 -11.42
C GLU A 130 4.57 -18.29 -9.96
N GLU A 131 4.84 -17.34 -9.06
CA GLU A 131 4.38 -17.38 -7.68
C GLU A 131 2.83 -17.21 -7.68
N PRO A 132 2.06 -18.23 -7.24
CA PRO A 132 0.62 -18.10 -7.20
C PRO A 132 0.31 -16.95 -6.25
N ALA A 133 -0.39 -15.93 -6.76
CA ALA A 133 -1.08 -14.98 -5.91
C ALA A 133 -1.89 -15.83 -4.93
N GLU A 134 -1.46 -15.90 -3.67
CA GLU A 134 -2.28 -16.44 -2.61
C GLU A 134 -3.53 -15.58 -2.60
N ASP A 135 -4.54 -16.13 -3.25
CA ASP A 135 -5.92 -15.70 -3.27
C ASP A 135 -6.37 -15.78 -1.81
N GLU A 136 -6.15 -14.71 -1.04
CA GLU A 136 -7.04 -14.38 0.05
C GLU A 136 -8.40 -14.04 -0.58
N THR A 137 -9.03 -15.05 -1.19
CA THR A 137 -10.48 -15.10 -1.30
C THR A 137 -10.94 -15.07 0.15
N PRO A 138 -11.64 -14.02 0.62
CA PRO A 138 -12.29 -14.13 1.90
C PRO A 138 -13.25 -15.31 1.76
N GLU A 139 -13.00 -16.39 2.53
CA GLU A 139 -13.89 -17.54 2.56
C GLU A 139 -15.33 -17.01 2.66
N PRO A 140 -16.26 -17.45 1.79
CA PRO A 140 -17.65 -17.13 2.00
C PRO A 140 -18.02 -17.76 3.34
N VAL A 141 -18.25 -16.92 4.34
CA VAL A 141 -18.70 -17.35 5.66
C VAL A 141 -19.99 -18.16 5.43
N ASP A 142 -19.86 -19.48 5.53
CA ASP A 142 -20.96 -20.41 5.33
C ASP A 142 -21.92 -20.27 6.51
N LEU A 143 -22.97 -19.47 6.33
CA LEU A 143 -24.05 -19.30 7.31
C LEU A 143 -24.95 -20.56 7.40
N THR A 144 -24.58 -21.70 6.82
CA THR A 144 -25.44 -22.87 6.69
C THR A 144 -24.87 -24.19 7.25
N LYS A 145 -24.36 -24.20 8.49
CA LYS A 145 -24.33 -25.44 9.29
C LYS A 145 -24.29 -25.16 10.79
N LYS A 146 -25.41 -25.20 11.53
CA LYS A 146 -26.22 -26.34 12.07
C LYS A 146 -25.94 -26.42 13.59
N GLU A 147 -26.96 -26.38 14.46
CA GLU A 147 -27.53 -27.55 15.16
C GLU A 147 -28.91 -27.11 15.70
N ASP A 148 -30.02 -27.57 15.14
CA ASP A 148 -30.68 -28.86 15.41
C ASP A 148 -30.90 -29.14 16.91
N SER A 149 -32.17 -29.00 17.30
CA SER A 149 -32.90 -29.75 18.32
C SER A 149 -32.26 -30.01 19.69
N THR A 150 -32.84 -29.38 20.71
CA THR A 150 -33.28 -30.13 21.90
C THR A 150 -34.72 -29.75 22.26
N VAL A 151 -35.68 -30.45 21.65
CA VAL A 151 -36.97 -30.74 22.27
C VAL A 151 -36.76 -31.89 23.24
N GLY A 152 -37.12 -31.70 24.52
CA GLY A 152 -37.13 -32.79 25.50
C GLY A 152 -37.49 -32.34 26.91
N GLU A 153 -38.61 -32.89 27.40
CA GLU A 153 -39.08 -32.94 28.80
C GLU A 153 -39.77 -31.71 29.40
N ARG A 154 -41.10 -31.81 29.50
CA ARG A 154 -41.76 -32.05 30.79
C ARG A 154 -43.11 -32.74 30.58
N SER A 155 -43.26 -33.87 31.27
CA SER A 155 -44.51 -34.58 31.57
C SER A 155 -45.56 -33.69 32.22
#